data_AF-A0A7X7KYJ0-F1
#
_entry.id   AF-A0A7X7KYJ0-F1
#
_cell.length_a   1.000
_cell.length_b   1.000
_cell.length_c   1.000
_cell.angle_alpha   90.00
_cell.angle_beta   90.00
_cell.angle_gamma   90.00
#
_symmetry.space_group_name_H-M   'P 1'
#
loop_
_entity.id
_entity.type
_entity.pdbx_description
1 polymer ?
#
loop_
_entity_poly.entity_id
_entity_poly.type
_entity_poly.pdbx_seq_one_letter_code
_entity_poly.pdbx_strand_id
1 'polypeptide(L)' 'MPAYSGVDAALEAEARATYARLMPTWKVATILSDSLVRKRGVLHCIGITIPGHVNVLPLLGEAL' A
#
# COMPACT_ATOMS: atom_id res chain seq x y z
N MET A 1 -3.36 4.33 -2.32
CA MET A 1 -2.89 5.59 -1.74
C MET A 1 -4.03 6.22 -0.95
N PRO A 2 -3.83 6.60 0.32
CA PRO A 2 -4.82 7.37 1.07
C PRO A 2 -4.95 8.78 0.45
N ALA A 3 -6.17 9.28 0.36
CA ALA A 3 -6.46 10.67 0.04
C ALA A 3 -7.42 11.26 1.08
N TYR A 4 -7.43 12.59 1.18
CA TYR A 4 -8.22 13.29 2.18
C TYR A 4 -8.95 14.51 1.59
N SER A 5 -10.14 14.79 2.10
CA SER A 5 -10.89 15.97 1.68
C SER A 5 -10.25 17.26 2.20
N GLY A 6 -10.26 18.31 1.36
CA GLY A 6 -9.73 19.62 1.71
C GLY A 6 -8.20 19.73 1.73
N VAL A 7 -7.47 18.71 1.25
CA VAL A 7 -6.03 18.78 1.05
C VAL A 7 -5.69 19.54 -0.23
N ASP A 8 -4.56 20.24 -0.21
CA ASP A 8 -4.00 20.93 -1.37
C ASP A 8 -3.82 19.96 -2.55
N ALA A 9 -4.35 20.34 -3.72
CA ALA A 9 -4.29 19.53 -4.93
C ALA A 9 -2.86 19.26 -5.41
N ALA A 10 -1.92 20.17 -5.16
CA ALA A 10 -0.51 19.99 -5.50
C ALA A 10 0.14 18.90 -4.63
N LEU A 11 -0.18 18.86 -3.33
CA LEU A 11 0.32 17.83 -2.41
C LEU A 11 -0.24 16.45 -2.76
N GLU A 12 -1.53 16.35 -3.11
CA GLU A 12 -2.14 15.11 -3.60
C GLU A 12 -1.50 14.63 -4.92
N ALA A 13 -1.18 15.55 -5.83
CA ALA A 13 -0.50 15.23 -7.07
C ALA A 13 0.94 14.72 -6.84
N GLU A 14 1.69 15.37 -5.94
CA GLU A 14 3.04 14.94 -5.55
C GLU A 14 3.04 13.56 -4.90
N ALA A 15 2.09 13.29 -4.00
CA ALA A 15 1.92 12.00 -3.37
C ALA A 15 1.68 10.91 -4.44
N ARG A 16 0.75 11.17 -5.37
CA ARG A 16 0.45 10.23 -6.47
C ARG A 16 1.68 9.97 -7.35
N ALA A 17 2.40 11.02 -7.75
CA ALA A 17 3.63 10.90 -8.55
C ALA A 17 4.68 10.06 -7.82
N THR A 18 4.82 10.25 -6.51
CA THR A 18 5.73 9.46 -5.67
C THR A 18 5.36 7.98 -5.65
N TYR A 19 4.08 7.64 -5.44
CA TYR A 19 3.63 6.24 -5.52
C TYR A 19 3.89 5.61 -6.89
N ALA A 20 3.56 6.33 -7.98
CA ALA A 20 3.76 5.84 -9.34
C ALA A 20 5.26 5.59 -9.65
N ARG A 21 6.14 6.47 -9.17
CA ARG A 21 7.60 6.33 -9.32
C ARG A 21 8.16 5.14 -8.54
N LEU A 22 7.69 4.93 -7.31
CA LEU A 22 8.20 3.86 -6.44
C LEU A 22 7.62 2.48 -6.76
N MET A 23 6.43 2.44 -7.37
CA MET A 23 5.72 1.19 -7.68
C MET A 23 5.26 1.17 -9.14
N PRO A 24 6.20 1.19 -10.11
CA PRO A 24 5.88 1.43 -11.52
C PRO A 24 5.01 0.34 -12.16
N THR A 25 5.02 -0.88 -11.62
CA THR A 25 4.19 -1.99 -12.11
C THR A 25 2.82 -2.07 -11.42
N TRP A 26 2.57 -1.22 -10.42
CA TRP A 26 1.34 -1.28 -9.62
C TRP A 26 0.33 -0.24 -10.09
N LYS A 27 -0.95 -0.61 -10.11
CA LYS A 27 -2.03 0.35 -10.29
C LYS A 27 -2.21 1.16 -9.00
N VAL A 28 -1.83 2.44 -9.04
CA VAL A 28 -2.03 3.36 -7.90
C VAL A 28 -3.51 3.77 -7.83
N ALA A 29 -4.27 3.14 -6.95
CA ALA A 29 -5.65 3.52 -6.65
C ALA A 29 -5.72 4.51 -5.48
N THR A 30 -6.62 5.49 -5.58
CA THR A 30 -6.87 6.49 -4.52
C THR A 30 -8.07 6.07 -3.69
N ILE A 31 -7.97 6.13 -2.35
CA ILE A 31 -9.06 5.77 -1.43
C ILE A 31 -9.23 6.91 -0.42
N LEU A 32 -10.44 7.48 -0.37
CA LEU A 32 -10.79 8.53 0.59
C LEU A 32 -10.73 7.97 2.02
N SER A 33 -9.89 8.58 2.85
CA SER A 33 -9.50 8.04 4.17
C SER A 33 -9.83 8.98 5.34
N ASP A 34 -10.74 9.94 5.13
CA ASP A 34 -11.14 10.96 6.11
C ASP A 34 -11.59 10.37 7.46
N SER A 35 -12.31 9.25 7.42
CA SER A 35 -12.80 8.58 8.64
C SER A 35 -11.67 7.96 9.46
N LEU A 36 -10.60 7.51 8.80
CA LEU A 36 -9.46 6.87 9.46
C LEU A 36 -8.57 7.90 10.14
N VAL A 37 -8.26 9.02 9.48
CA VAL A 37 -7.39 10.05 10.05
C VAL A 37 -8.01 10.70 11.29
N ARG A 38 -9.35 10.88 11.30
CA ARG A 38 -10.09 11.34 12.50
C ARG A 38 -9.97 10.39 13.68
N LYS A 39 -9.71 9.11 13.43
CA LYS A 39 -9.46 8.07 14.43
C LYS A 39 -7.96 7.80 14.66
N ARG A 40 -7.08 8.71 14.21
CA ARG A 40 -5.62 8.60 14.32
C ARG A 40 -5.04 7.39 13.57
N GLY A 41 -5.70 6.94 12.50
CA GLY A 41 -5.26 5.84 11.65
C GLY A 41 -5.10 6.23 10.18
N VAL A 42 -4.50 5.34 9.41
CA VAL A 42 -4.40 5.41 7.93
C VAL A 42 -4.73 4.04 7.32
N LEU A 43 -4.84 3.95 6.00
CA LEU A 43 -5.16 2.68 5.31
C LEU A 43 -4.23 1.52 5.71
N HIS A 44 -2.95 1.80 5.95
CA HIS A 44 -2.00 0.79 6.38
C HIS A 44 -2.35 0.20 7.76
N CYS A 45 -2.97 0.98 8.65
CA CYS A 45 -3.35 0.53 9.99
C CYS A 45 -4.48 -0.51 9.99
N ILE A 46 -5.22 -0.65 8.90
CA ILE A 46 -6.37 -1.55 8.79
C ILE A 46 -6.16 -2.68 7.78
N GLY A 47 -5.02 -2.67 7.08
CA GLY A 47 -4.67 -3.68 6.08
C GLY A 47 -3.72 -4.71 6.67
N ILE A 48 -3.95 -5.98 6.32
CA ILE A 48 -2.99 -7.07 6.57
C ILE A 48 -2.70 -7.78 5.25
N THR A 49 -1.42 -7.89 4.91
CA THR A 49 -0.98 -8.68 3.75
C THR A 49 -0.82 -10.12 4.18
N ILE A 50 -1.52 -11.03 3.52
CA ILE A 50 -1.29 -12.48 3.65
C ILE A 50 -0.27 -12.87 2.57
N PRO A 51 0.95 -13.31 2.93
CA PRO A 51 1.93 -13.76 1.95
C PRO A 51 1.39 -14.94 1.12
N GLY A 52 1.76 -14.99 -0.15
CA GLY A 52 1.47 -16.14 -0.99
C GLY A 52 2.12 -17.41 -0.45
N HIS A 53 1.50 -18.57 -0.69
CA HIS A 53 2.10 -19.86 -0.36
C HIS A 53 3.39 -20.07 -1.14
N VAL A 54 4.47 -20.40 -0.44
CA VAL A 54 5.76 -20.80 -1.04
C VAL A 54 5.97 -22.28 -0.74
N ASN A 55 6.09 -23.10 -1.78
CA ASN A 55 6.45 -24.50 -1.61
C ASN A 55 7.96 -24.60 -1.32
N VAL A 56 8.31 -24.95 -0.09
CA VAL A 56 9.70 -25.10 0.36
C VAL A 56 10.21 -26.54 0.29
N LEU A 57 9.37 -27.51 -0.10
CA LEU A 57 9.79 -28.92 -0.22
C LEU A 57 11.04 -29.13 -1.11
N PRO A 58 11.20 -28.42 -2.25
CA PRO A 58 12.41 -28.56 -3.07
C PRO A 58 13.69 -28.11 -2.35
N LEU A 59 13.60 -27.14 -1.42
CA LEU A 59 14.75 -26.62 -0.67
C LEU A 59 15.21 -27.59 0.44
N LEU A 60 14.32 -28.49 0.88
CA LEU A 60 14.63 -29.48 1.91
C LEU A 60 15.31 -30.73 1.31
N GLY A 61 15.15 -30.97 0.01
CA GLY A 61 15.78 -32.11 -0.68
C GLY A 61 17.28 -31.95 -0.96
N GLU A 62 17.83 -30.73 -0.89
CA GLU A 62 19.26 -30.46 -1.04
C GLU A 62 20.02 -30.50 0.31
N ALA A 63 19.30 -30.62 1.43
CA ALA A 63 19.85 -30.62 2.79
C ALA A 63 19.90 -32.02 3.45
N LEU A 64 19.49 -33.07 2.72
CA LEU A 64 19.49 -34.48 3.13
C LEU A 64 20.33 -35.30 2.16
#